data_AF-A0A1G1YKI5-F1
#
_entry.id   AF-A0A1G1YKI5-F1
#
_cell.length_a   1.000
_cell.length_b   1.000
_cell.length_c   1.000
_cell.angle_alpha   90.00
_cell.angle_beta   90.00
_cell.angle_gamma   90.00
#
_symmetry.space_group_name_H-M   'P 1'
#
loop_
_entity.id
_entity.type
_entity.pdbx_description
1 polymer ?
#
loop_
_entity_poly.entity_id
_entity_poly.type
_entity_poly.pdbx_seq_one_letter_code
_entity_poly.pdbx_strand_id
1 'polypeptide(L)'
;MKKFKKNFILLIVLLVFCGWLFAAAAPALAAGIFEQMKDGFIKMTDSAYGGETGTSADEKTFLNSLIDIINYLLTFLGLVFFLIILYAGWLWLTARGNSEEVEKAKKIFQEAIIALIIVFFARLITELVLSQIGKAIYAQ
;
A
#
# COMPACT_ATOMS: atom_id res chain seq x y z
N MET A 1 -3.14 22.60 22.01
CA MET A 1 -3.11 21.30 21.29
C MET A 1 -4.29 21.05 20.33
N LYS A 2 -5.52 21.57 20.57
CA LYS A 2 -6.69 21.35 19.67
C LYS A 2 -6.51 21.86 18.22
N LYS A 3 -5.75 22.95 18.01
CA LYS A 3 -5.50 23.52 16.67
C LYS A 3 -4.63 22.62 15.77
N PHE A 4 -3.68 21.87 16.34
CA PHE A 4 -2.79 20.99 15.57
C PHE A 4 -3.51 19.73 15.09
N LYS A 5 -4.35 19.11 15.93
CA LYS A 5 -5.19 17.98 15.53
C LYS A 5 -6.23 18.38 14.47
N LYS A 6 -6.81 19.59 14.59
CA LYS A 6 -7.75 20.13 13.59
C LYS A 6 -7.08 20.40 12.24
N ASN A 7 -5.88 20.96 12.21
CA ASN A 7 -5.15 21.23 10.97
C ASN A 7 -4.59 19.96 10.32
N PHE A 8 -4.20 18.96 11.12
CA PHE A 8 -3.76 17.66 10.61
C PHE A 8 -4.93 16.85 10.04
N ILE A 9 -6.08 16.82 10.71
CA ILE A 9 -7.32 16.24 10.18
C ILE A 9 -7.75 16.98 8.91
N LEU A 10 -7.63 18.31 8.87
CA LEU A 10 -7.99 19.10 7.70
C LEU A 10 -7.04 18.83 6.52
N LEU A 11 -5.75 18.60 6.75
CA LEU A 11 -4.81 18.17 5.71
C LEU A 11 -5.10 16.77 5.18
N ILE A 12 -5.44 15.82 6.05
CA ILE A 12 -5.85 14.47 5.64
C ILE A 12 -7.16 14.55 4.84
N VAL A 13 -8.14 15.33 5.29
CA VAL A 13 -9.41 15.54 4.58
C VAL A 13 -9.18 16.26 3.25
N LEU A 14 -8.26 17.22 3.18
CA LEU A 14 -7.93 17.93 1.95
C LEU A 14 -7.15 17.06 0.96
N LEU A 15 -6.30 16.14 1.44
CA LEU A 15 -5.67 15.09 0.62
C LEU A 15 -6.71 14.10 0.08
N VAL A 16 -7.65 13.68 0.92
CA VAL A 16 -8.75 12.78 0.51
C VAL A 16 -9.70 13.47 -0.47
N PHE A 17 -9.99 14.75 -0.26
CA PHE A 17 -10.84 15.56 -1.15
C PHE A 17 -10.16 15.86 -2.48
N CYS A 18 -8.84 16.10 -2.48
CA CYS A 18 -8.03 16.20 -3.69
C CYS A 18 -7.98 14.85 -4.44
N GLY A 19 -7.88 13.74 -3.69
CA GLY A 19 -7.99 12.38 -4.25
C GLY A 19 -9.37 12.09 -4.86
N TRP A 20 -10.45 12.58 -4.27
CA TRP A 20 -11.82 12.44 -4.79
C TRP A 20 -12.06 13.30 -6.03
N LEU A 21 -11.50 14.52 -6.07
CA LEU A 21 -11.50 15.38 -7.26
C LEU A 21 -10.68 14.77 -8.41
N PHE A 22 -9.55 14.12 -8.10
CA PHE A 22 -8.74 13.41 -9.09
C PHE A 22 -9.44 12.14 -9.61
N ALA A 23 -10.18 11.44 -8.74
CA ALA A 23 -10.99 10.28 -9.13
C ALA A 23 -12.19 10.65 -10.01
N ALA A 24 -12.82 11.81 -9.81
CA ALA A 24 -13.96 12.27 -10.60
C ALA A 24 -13.60 12.66 -12.05
N ALA A 25 -12.35 13.03 -12.32
CA ALA A 25 -11.87 13.36 -13.67
C ALA A 25 -11.37 12.13 -14.47
N ALA A 26 -11.41 10.93 -13.88
CA ALA A 26 -10.64 9.79 -14.35
C ALA A 26 -11.42 8.46 -14.51
N PRO A 27 -12.65 8.43 -15.06
CA PRO A 27 -13.38 7.17 -15.24
C PRO A 27 -12.63 6.15 -16.12
N ALA A 28 -11.67 6.58 -16.95
CA ALA A 28 -10.78 5.69 -17.72
C ALA A 28 -9.62 5.08 -16.90
N LEU A 29 -9.24 5.67 -15.76
CA LEU A 29 -8.22 5.13 -14.86
C LEU A 29 -8.84 4.25 -13.76
N ALA A 30 -10.11 4.43 -13.41
CA ALA A 30 -10.80 3.65 -12.35
C ALA A 30 -10.85 2.14 -12.65
N ALA A 31 -11.06 1.74 -13.91
CA ALA A 31 -11.00 0.33 -14.31
C ALA A 31 -9.56 -0.22 -14.28
N GLY A 32 -8.57 0.63 -14.57
CA GLY A 32 -7.14 0.28 -14.49
C GLY A 32 -6.63 0.18 -13.06
N ILE A 33 -7.13 0.99 -12.13
CA ILE A 33 -6.65 1.04 -10.73
C ILE A 33 -6.87 -0.29 -10.02
N PHE A 34 -8.04 -0.93 -10.16
CA PHE A 34 -8.29 -2.23 -9.55
C PHE A 34 -7.46 -3.35 -10.20
N GLU A 35 -7.36 -3.35 -11.53
CA GLU A 35 -6.53 -4.32 -12.25
C GLU A 35 -5.03 -4.15 -11.98
N GLN A 36 -4.55 -2.91 -11.82
CA GLN A 36 -3.18 -2.59 -11.42
C GLN A 36 -2.91 -2.94 -9.96
N MET A 37 -3.89 -2.81 -9.07
CA MET A 37 -3.76 -3.37 -7.71
C MET A 37 -3.69 -4.89 -7.75
N LYS A 38 -4.55 -5.54 -8.55
CA LYS A 38 -4.52 -7.00 -8.69
C LYS A 38 -3.19 -7.47 -9.26
N ASP A 39 -2.72 -6.89 -10.36
CA ASP A 39 -1.46 -7.25 -11.00
C ASP A 39 -0.25 -6.91 -10.11
N GLY A 40 -0.31 -5.79 -9.39
CA GLY A 40 0.72 -5.39 -8.43
C GLY A 40 0.81 -6.34 -7.22
N PHE A 41 -0.33 -6.86 -6.74
CA PHE A 41 -0.37 -7.89 -5.70
C PHE A 41 0.05 -9.27 -6.21
N ILE A 42 -0.36 -9.66 -7.42
CA ILE A 42 0.00 -10.94 -8.03
C ILE A 42 1.52 -11.00 -8.27
N LYS A 43 2.13 -9.94 -8.79
CA LYS A 43 3.59 -9.86 -8.94
C LYS A 43 4.33 -9.99 -7.61
N MET A 44 3.81 -9.43 -6.52
CA MET A 44 4.41 -9.62 -5.19
C MET A 44 4.31 -11.07 -4.70
N THR A 45 3.19 -11.75 -4.95
CA THR A 45 3.01 -13.14 -4.51
C THR A 45 3.83 -14.12 -5.36
N ASP A 46 3.95 -13.87 -6.67
CA ASP A 46 4.74 -14.70 -7.57
C ASP A 46 6.24 -14.54 -7.28
N SER A 47 6.73 -13.31 -7.07
CA SER A 47 8.13 -13.07 -6.66
C SER A 47 8.46 -13.63 -5.27
N ALA A 48 7.48 -13.79 -4.37
CA ALA A 48 7.69 -14.38 -3.05
C ALA A 48 7.72 -15.91 -3.06
N TYR A 49 7.04 -16.55 -4.03
CA TYR A 49 6.96 -18.02 -4.16
C TYR A 49 7.95 -18.62 -5.18
N GLY A 50 8.86 -17.82 -5.73
CA GLY A 50 9.82 -18.29 -6.73
C GLY A 50 9.23 -18.44 -8.13
N GLY A 51 8.16 -17.71 -8.44
CA GLY A 51 7.65 -17.52 -9.79
C GLY A 51 8.73 -16.85 -10.63
N GLU A 52 9.10 -17.56 -11.69
CA GLU A 52 10.23 -17.32 -12.57
C GLU A 52 10.35 -15.83 -12.94
N THR A 53 11.40 -15.16 -12.44
CA THR A 53 12.05 -14.07 -13.18
C THR A 53 12.78 -14.69 -14.38
N GLY A 54 12.02 -15.40 -15.22
CA GLY A 54 12.47 -15.88 -16.50
C GLY A 54 12.28 -14.74 -17.49
N THR A 55 13.36 -14.01 -17.78
CA THR A 55 13.77 -13.79 -19.17
C THR A 55 15.12 -13.09 -19.22
N SER A 56 16.02 -13.79 -19.92
CA SER A 56 17.29 -13.39 -20.51
C SER A 56 18.35 -12.79 -19.60
N ALA A 57 19.38 -13.62 -19.38
CA ALA A 57 20.77 -13.17 -19.38
C ALA A 57 20.94 -12.05 -20.40
N ASP A 58 21.20 -10.84 -19.91
CA ASP A 58 22.23 -9.92 -20.39
C ASP A 58 22.12 -8.59 -19.62
N GLU A 59 23.16 -8.31 -18.84
CA GLU A 59 23.55 -7.00 -18.28
C GLU A 59 22.67 -6.31 -17.19
N LYS A 60 21.44 -6.74 -16.91
CA LYS A 60 20.60 -6.19 -15.80
C LYS A 60 20.51 -7.03 -14.52
N THR A 61 21.46 -7.94 -14.30
CA THR A 61 21.45 -8.85 -13.14
C THR A 61 21.37 -8.14 -11.80
N PHE A 62 22.09 -7.02 -11.62
CA PHE A 62 22.03 -6.24 -10.37
C PHE A 62 20.66 -5.61 -10.11
N LEU A 63 20.02 -5.04 -11.15
CA LEU A 63 18.72 -4.40 -10.99
C LEU A 63 17.63 -5.43 -10.68
N ASN A 64 17.67 -6.60 -11.33
CA ASN A 64 16.72 -7.67 -11.07
C ASN A 64 16.88 -8.23 -9.65
N SER A 65 18.13 -8.47 -9.19
CA SER A 65 18.36 -8.89 -7.81
C SER A 65 17.89 -7.86 -6.77
N LEU A 66 18.02 -6.56 -7.04
CA LEU A 66 17.49 -5.53 -6.14
C LEU A 66 15.96 -5.53 -6.11
N ILE A 67 15.30 -5.74 -7.25
CA ILE A 67 13.83 -5.84 -7.33
C ILE A 67 13.34 -7.05 -6.52
N ASP A 68 14.00 -8.19 -6.62
CA ASP A 68 13.64 -9.40 -5.86
C ASP A 68 13.80 -9.20 -4.35
N ILE A 69 14.89 -8.55 -3.92
CA ILE A 69 15.12 -8.21 -2.51
C ILE A 69 14.00 -7.27 -2.01
N ILE A 70 13.64 -6.25 -2.79
CA ILE A 70 12.55 -5.33 -2.43
C ILE A 70 11.23 -6.08 -2.31
N ASN A 71 10.91 -6.96 -3.26
CA ASN A 71 9.69 -7.77 -3.24
C ASN A 71 9.64 -8.68 -2.01
N TYR A 72 10.76 -9.33 -1.66
CA TYR A 72 10.86 -10.16 -0.47
C TYR A 72 10.66 -9.34 0.82
N LEU A 73 11.29 -8.17 0.91
CA LEU A 73 11.08 -7.24 2.04
C LEU A 73 9.62 -6.77 2.12
N LEU A 74 8.96 -6.53 0.99
CA LEU A 74 7.57 -6.08 0.94
C LEU A 74 6.60 -7.17 1.42
N THR A 75 6.84 -8.42 1.03
CA THR A 75 6.06 -9.58 1.51
C THR A 75 6.27 -9.82 2.99
N PHE A 76 7.53 -9.75 3.46
CA PHE A 76 7.83 -9.85 4.89
C PHE A 76 7.15 -8.73 5.68
N LEU A 77 7.15 -7.51 5.16
CA LEU A 77 6.47 -6.37 5.77
C LEU A 77 4.95 -6.58 5.84
N GLY A 78 4.34 -7.10 4.77
CA GLY A 78 2.92 -7.48 4.76
C GLY A 78 2.57 -8.52 5.83
N LEU A 79 3.44 -9.54 6.01
CA LEU A 79 3.29 -10.54 7.06
C LEU A 79 3.38 -9.92 8.47
N VAL A 80 4.32 -8.99 8.69
CA VAL A 80 4.45 -8.27 9.97
C VAL A 80 3.17 -7.47 10.26
N PHE A 81 2.62 -6.77 9.27
CA PHE A 81 1.34 -6.05 9.43
C PHE A 81 0.19 -6.99 9.81
N PHE A 82 0.12 -8.17 9.19
CA PHE A 82 -0.87 -9.18 9.53
C PHE A 82 -0.77 -9.62 10.99
N LEU A 83 0.46 -9.85 11.49
CA LEU A 83 0.70 -10.21 12.89
C LEU A 83 0.32 -9.07 13.87
N ILE A 84 0.59 -7.81 13.51
CA ILE A 84 0.20 -6.65 14.33
C ILE A 84 -1.33 -6.54 14.44
N ILE A 85 -2.05 -6.77 13.33
CA ILE A 85 -3.52 -6.77 13.32
C ILE A 85 -4.07 -7.88 14.22
N LEU A 86 -3.49 -9.08 14.15
CA LEU A 86 -3.85 -10.19 15.05
C LEU A 86 -3.57 -9.84 16.52
N TYR A 87 -2.42 -9.24 16.82
CA TYR A 87 -2.07 -8.81 18.17
C TYR A 87 -3.03 -7.73 18.69
N ALA A 88 -3.38 -6.73 17.86
CA ALA A 88 -4.35 -5.71 18.20
C ALA A 88 -5.74 -6.30 18.44
N GLY A 89 -6.13 -7.29 17.62
CA GLY A 89 -7.37 -8.04 17.76
C GLY A 89 -7.42 -8.81 19.08
N TRP A 90 -6.35 -9.52 19.42
CA TRP A 90 -6.24 -10.20 20.72
C TRP A 90 -6.34 -9.17 21.86
N LEU A 91 -5.53 -8.10 21.83
CA LEU A 91 -5.53 -7.07 22.87
C LEU A 91 -6.93 -6.48 23.11
N TRP A 92 -7.70 -6.28 22.04
CA TRP A 92 -9.08 -5.80 22.12
C TRP A 92 -10.01 -6.83 22.78
N LEU A 93 -9.87 -8.12 22.44
CA LEU A 93 -10.67 -9.21 23.00
C LEU A 93 -10.34 -9.47 24.48
N THR A 94 -9.09 -9.29 24.90
CA THR A 94 -8.67 -9.49 26.30
C THR A 94 -8.92 -8.31 27.22
N ALA A 95 -9.34 -7.16 26.69
CA ALA A 95 -9.46 -5.93 27.46
C ALA A 95 -10.50 -5.98 28.61
N ARG A 96 -11.38 -7.01 28.67
CA ARG A 96 -12.30 -7.30 29.80
C ARG A 96 -13.11 -6.09 30.33
N GLY A 97 -13.33 -5.07 29.51
CA GLY A 97 -14.03 -3.84 29.89
C GLY A 97 -13.13 -2.71 30.43
N ASN A 98 -11.82 -2.88 30.51
CA ASN A 98 -10.88 -1.79 30.78
C ASN A 98 -10.83 -0.84 29.56
N SER A 99 -11.32 0.39 29.75
CA SER A 99 -11.38 1.41 28.69
C SER A 99 -10.00 1.76 28.13
N GLU A 100 -8.95 1.68 28.95
CA GLU A 100 -7.58 2.03 28.54
C GLU A 100 -7.01 1.00 27.55
N GLU A 101 -7.23 -0.28 27.80
CA GLU A 101 -6.78 -1.35 26.89
C GLU A 101 -7.58 -1.37 25.60
N VAL A 102 -8.88 -1.08 25.66
CA VAL A 102 -9.73 -0.93 24.47
C VAL A 102 -9.27 0.25 23.61
N GLU A 103 -8.97 1.40 24.22
CA GLU A 103 -8.49 2.58 23.50
C GLU A 103 -7.11 2.33 22.87
N LYS A 104 -6.22 1.66 23.61
CA LYS A 104 -4.90 1.25 23.11
C LYS A 104 -5.02 0.31 21.91
N ALA A 105 -5.87 -0.72 21.97
CA ALA A 105 -6.10 -1.63 20.87
C ALA A 105 -6.66 -0.91 19.63
N LYS A 106 -7.64 -0.02 19.82
CA LYS A 106 -8.19 0.82 18.73
C LYS A 106 -7.14 1.69 18.08
N LYS A 107 -6.24 2.28 18.87
CA LYS A 107 -5.14 3.11 18.36
C LYS A 107 -4.19 2.29 17.48
N ILE A 108 -3.80 1.10 17.94
CA ILE A 108 -2.95 0.19 17.16
C ILE A 108 -3.64 -0.22 15.86
N PHE A 109 -4.95 -0.53 15.90
CA PHE A 109 -5.74 -0.80 14.69
C PHE A 109 -5.73 0.36 13.71
N GLN A 110 -5.96 1.59 14.18
CA GLN A 110 -5.95 2.78 13.33
C GLN A 110 -4.58 2.99 12.68
N GLU A 111 -3.50 2.84 13.44
CA GLU A 111 -2.13 2.98 12.95
C GLU A 111 -1.78 1.89 11.92
N ALA A 112 -2.16 0.64 12.18
CA ALA A 112 -1.95 -0.48 11.26
C ALA A 112 -2.72 -0.31 9.94
N ILE A 113 -3.96 0.15 10.00
CA ILE A 113 -4.78 0.41 8.80
C ILE A 113 -4.18 1.54 7.97
N ILE A 114 -3.75 2.63 8.61
CA ILE A 114 -3.11 3.77 7.89
C ILE A 114 -1.82 3.31 7.20
N ALA A 115 -1.00 2.52 7.88
CA ALA A 115 0.23 1.99 7.30
C ALA A 115 -0.05 1.05 6.11
N LEU A 116 -1.06 0.17 6.23
CA LEU A 116 -1.49 -0.69 5.13
C LEU A 116 -1.92 0.15 3.93
N ILE A 117 -2.79 1.14 4.15
CA ILE A 117 -3.27 2.06 3.11
C ILE A 117 -2.10 2.73 2.40
N ILE A 118 -1.08 3.22 3.11
CA ILE A 118 0.09 3.87 2.50
C ILE A 118 0.84 2.90 1.57
N VAL A 119 1.07 1.65 1.98
CA VAL A 119 1.75 0.65 1.15
C VAL A 119 0.97 0.36 -0.14
N PHE A 120 -0.36 0.24 -0.03
CA PHE A 120 -1.25 0.09 -1.19
C PHE A 120 -1.16 1.31 -2.13
N PHE A 121 -1.25 2.53 -1.59
CA PHE A 121 -1.15 3.76 -2.39
C PHE A 121 0.20 3.94 -3.05
N ALA A 122 1.30 3.55 -2.39
CA ALA A 122 2.64 3.63 -2.96
C ALA A 122 2.75 2.81 -4.25
N ARG A 123 2.23 1.57 -4.26
CA ARG A 123 2.25 0.71 -5.45
C ARG A 123 1.32 1.20 -6.54
N LEU A 124 0.14 1.69 -6.18
CA LEU A 124 -0.78 2.35 -7.11
C LEU A 124 -0.10 3.52 -7.84
N ILE A 125 0.54 4.41 -7.09
CA ILE A 125 1.19 5.59 -7.67
C ILE A 125 2.33 5.18 -8.60
N THR A 126 3.15 4.20 -8.23
CA THR A 126 4.24 3.70 -9.09
C THR A 126 3.73 3.20 -10.44
N GLU A 127 2.68 2.37 -10.45
CA GLU A 127 2.11 1.84 -11.70
C GLU A 127 1.43 2.93 -12.54
N LEU A 128 0.78 3.90 -11.89
CA LEU A 128 0.21 5.05 -12.58
C LEU A 128 1.30 5.88 -13.27
N VAL A 129 2.41 6.15 -12.59
CA VAL A 129 3.54 6.89 -13.17
C VAL A 129 4.14 6.13 -14.35
N LEU A 130 4.37 4.82 -14.20
CA LEU A 130 4.89 3.97 -15.27
C LEU A 130 3.94 3.90 -16.48
N SER A 131 2.63 3.78 -16.24
CA SER A 131 1.61 3.79 -17.31
C SER A 131 1.58 5.12 -18.07
N GLN A 132 1.73 6.25 -17.39
CA GLN A 132 1.71 7.56 -18.05
C GLN A 132 2.98 7.79 -18.86
N ILE A 133 4.13 7.35 -18.36
CA ILE A 133 5.40 7.40 -19.09
C ILE A 133 5.35 6.47 -20.31
N GLY A 134 4.83 5.24 -20.16
CA GLY A 134 4.68 4.30 -21.28
C GLY A 134 3.79 4.86 -22.37
N LYS A 135 2.59 5.35 -22.03
CA LYS A 135 1.69 5.96 -23.03
C LYS A 135 2.30 7.18 -23.72
N ALA A 136 3.08 8.00 -23.02
CA ALA A 136 3.76 9.14 -23.62
C ALA A 136 4.88 8.74 -24.61
N ILE A 137 5.53 7.59 -24.40
CA ILE A 137 6.59 7.08 -25.27
C ILE A 137 6.02 6.33 -26.50
N TYR A 138 4.94 5.57 -26.34
CA TYR A 138 4.31 4.80 -27.45
C TYR A 138 3.28 5.61 -28.27
N ALA A 139 3.06 6.88 -27.94
CA ALA A 139 2.16 7.79 -28.67
C ALA A 139 2.87 8.73 -29.66
N GLN A 140 4.13 8.44 -30.02
CA GLN A 140 4.78 8.99 -31.21
C GLN A 140 4.90 7.95 -32.31
#